data_AF-A0A183FR88-F1
#
_entry.id   AF-A0A183FR88-F1
#
_cell.length_a   1.000
_cell.length_b   1.000
_cell.length_c   1.000
_cell.angle_alpha   90.00
_cell.angle_beta   90.00
_cell.angle_gamma   90.00
#
_symmetry.space_group_name_H-M   'P 1'
#
loop_
_entity.id
_entity.type
_entity.pdbx_description
1 polymer ?
#
loop_
_entity_poly.entity_id
_entity_poly.type
_entity_poly.pdbx_seq_one_letter_code
_entity_poly.pdbx_strand_id
1 'polypeptide(L)' 'MGYIHMPQPPYSLDISPCDYHYYLSLKDFLVGRDTRTQAVLDNYVEQLINTRPKQFWKDGIRKLAERWQQGPCS' A
#
# COMPACT_ATOMS: atom_id res chain seq x y z
N MET A 1 9.16 16.49 18.08
CA MET A 1 8.61 15.61 17.03
C MET A 1 7.22 15.19 17.47
N GLY A 2 6.18 15.65 16.76
CA GLY A 2 4.78 15.39 17.11
C GLY A 2 4.13 14.56 16.01
N TYR A 3 4.11 13.24 16.18
CA TYR A 3 3.38 12.32 15.33
C TYR A 3 2.17 11.81 16.11
N ILE A 4 0.96 12.02 15.57
CA ILE A 4 -0.27 11.52 16.16
C ILE A 4 -0.40 10.05 15.76
N HIS A 5 -0.44 9.17 16.76
CA HIS A 5 -0.63 7.74 16.57
C HIS A 5 -2.12 7.48 16.29
N MET A 6 -2.46 7.06 15.07
CA MET A 6 -3.83 6.62 14.75
C MET A 6 -4.09 5.25 15.42
N PRO A 7 -5.15 5.11 16.24
CA PRO A 7 -5.48 3.83 16.85
C PRO A 7 -5.89 2.84 15.75
N GLN A 8 -5.10 1.78 15.55
CA GLN A 8 -5.43 0.70 14.62
C GLN A 8 -6.23 -0.39 15.34
N PRO A 9 -7.37 -0.85 14.80
CA PRO A 9 -8.10 -1.97 15.39
C PRO A 9 -7.27 -3.26 15.36
N PRO A 10 -7.38 -4.13 16.38
CA PRO A 10 -6.74 -5.44 16.36
C PRO A 10 -7.27 -6.24 15.16
N TYR A 11 -6.38 -6.75 14.32
CA TYR A 11 -6.65 -7.45 13.03
C TYR A 11 -7.06 -6.60 11.83
N SER A 12 -6.59 -5.36 11.74
CA SER A 12 -6.84 -4.53 10.56
C SER A 12 -5.84 -4.76 9.42
N LEU A 13 -5.84 -5.95 8.81
CA LEU A 13 -5.12 -6.19 7.56
C LEU A 13 -5.71 -5.39 6.37
N ASP A 14 -6.96 -4.90 6.50
CA ASP A 14 -7.65 -4.13 5.46
C ASP A 14 -7.50 -2.60 5.59
N ILE A 15 -6.98 -2.11 6.72
CA ILE A 15 -7.03 -0.68 7.10
C ILE A 15 -5.66 0.00 7.01
N SER A 16 -4.64 -0.67 6.50
CA SER A 16 -3.36 -0.03 6.18
C SER A 16 -3.31 0.37 4.70
N PRO A 17 -3.07 1.65 4.38
CA PRO A 17 -2.96 2.11 2.99
C PRO A 17 -1.77 1.48 2.27
N CYS A 18 -0.71 1.21 3.03
CA CYS A 18 0.50 0.56 2.56
C CYS A 18 0.21 -0.90 2.18
N ASP A 19 -0.61 -1.59 2.96
CA ASP A 19 -0.90 -3.01 2.72
C ASP A 19 -2.03 -3.23 1.72
N TYR A 20 -2.95 -2.28 1.54
CA TYR A 20 -3.95 -2.41 0.48
C TYR A 20 -3.43 -1.87 -0.85
N HIS A 21 -3.10 -0.58 -0.95
CA HIS A 21 -2.90 0.05 -2.26
C HIS A 21 -1.52 -0.25 -2.86
N TYR A 22 -0.49 -0.24 -2.02
CA TYR A 22 0.88 -0.52 -2.46
C TYR A 22 1.12 -2.01 -2.63
N TYR A 23 0.77 -2.84 -1.63
CA TYR A 23 0.99 -4.29 -1.73
C TYR A 23 0.13 -4.97 -2.80
N LEU A 24 -1.14 -4.58 -3.01
CA LEU A 24 -1.90 -5.12 -4.16
C LEU A 24 -1.26 -4.71 -5.49
N SER A 25 -0.84 -3.45 -5.64
CA SER A 25 -0.20 -2.99 -6.88
C SER A 25 1.16 -3.62 -7.10
N LEU A 26 1.89 -3.90 -6.02
CA LEU A 26 3.14 -4.65 -6.06
C LEU A 26 2.88 -6.10 -6.44
N LYS A 27 1.91 -6.77 -5.80
CA LYS A 27 1.53 -8.14 -6.12
C LYS A 27 1.11 -8.29 -7.58
N ASP A 28 0.28 -7.39 -8.09
CA ASP A 28 -0.15 -7.34 -9.49
C ASP A 28 1.05 -7.10 -10.43
N PHE A 29 1.95 -6.18 -10.08
CA PHE A 29 3.16 -5.92 -10.84
C PHE A 29 4.14 -7.11 -10.82
N LEU A 30 4.18 -7.90 -9.75
CA LEU A 30 5.05 -9.07 -9.62
C LEU A 30 4.46 -10.33 -10.26
N VAL A 31 3.15 -10.38 -10.52
CA VAL A 31 2.51 -11.51 -11.20
C VAL A 31 3.16 -11.72 -12.58
N GLY A 32 3.69 -12.94 -12.79
CA GLY A 32 4.36 -13.32 -14.04
C GLY A 32 5.81 -12.84 -14.18
N ARG A 33 6.38 -12.15 -13.18
CA ARG A 33 7.80 -11.77 -13.16
C ARG A 33 8.63 -12.72 -12.30
N ASP A 34 9.91 -12.85 -12.66
CA ASP A 34 10.83 -13.69 -11.91
C ASP A 34 11.24 -13.02 -10.60
N THR A 35 10.82 -13.55 -9.46
CA THR A 35 11.13 -13.00 -8.12
C THR A 35 12.09 -13.90 -7.34
N ARG A 36 13.00 -14.61 -8.02
CA ARG A 36 13.83 -15.66 -7.40
C ARG A 36 14.90 -15.15 -6.44
N THR A 37 15.21 -13.86 -6.47
CA THR A 37 16.29 -13.27 -5.66
C THR A 37 15.85 -11.95 -5.06
N GLN A 38 16.30 -11.67 -3.84
CA GLN A 38 16.01 -10.43 -3.14
C GLN A 38 16.39 -9.20 -3.96
N ALA A 39 17.57 -9.18 -4.59
CA ALA A 39 18.03 -8.08 -5.44
C ALA A 39 17.08 -7.78 -6.62
N VAL A 40 16.45 -8.82 -7.19
CA VAL A 40 15.48 -8.68 -8.27
C VAL A 40 14.17 -8.10 -7.74
N LEU A 41 13.74 -8.55 -6.56
CA LEU A 41 12.57 -8.02 -5.88
C LEU A 41 12.74 -6.54 -5.52
N ASP A 42 13.90 -6.17 -4.97
CA ASP A 42 14.23 -4.78 -4.61
C ASP A 42 14.22 -3.88 -5.85
N ASN A 43 14.79 -4.34 -6.96
CA ASN A 43 14.77 -3.61 -8.21
C ASN A 43 13.35 -3.39 -8.76
N TYR A 44 12.47 -4.39 -8.68
CA TYR A 44 11.07 -4.22 -9.08
C TYR A 44 10.30 -3.26 -8.17
N VAL A 45 10.57 -3.28 -6.88
CA VAL A 45 10.01 -2.32 -5.92
C VAL A 45 10.43 -0.90 -6.27
N GLU A 46 11.72 -0.67 -6.52
CA GLU A 46 12.22 0.64 -6.93
C GLU A 46 11.62 1.09 -8.26
N GLN A 47 11.53 0.19 -9.25
CA GLN A 47 10.88 0.50 -10.53
C GLN A 47 9.40 0.88 -10.34
N LEU A 48 8.66 0.14 -9.51
CA LEU A 48 7.26 0.44 -9.22
C LEU A 48 7.11 1.83 -8.62
N ILE A 49 7.93 2.16 -7.62
CA ILE A 49 7.90 3.47 -6.95
C ILE A 49 8.22 4.60 -7.92
N ASN A 50 9.24 4.44 -8.75
CA ASN A 50 9.66 5.45 -9.72
C ASN A 50 8.69 5.62 -10.91
N THR A 51 7.98 4.55 -11.29
CA THR A 51 7.07 4.58 -12.45
C THR A 51 5.68 5.12 -12.10
N ARG A 52 5.27 5.03 -10.82
CA ARG A 52 3.92 5.45 -10.41
C ARG A 52 3.85 6.99 -10.24
N PRO A 53 2.83 7.65 -10.81
CA PRO A 53 2.67 9.09 -10.66
C PRO A 53 2.35 9.46 -9.22
N LYS A 54 2.73 10.67 -8.78
CA LYS A 54 2.43 11.18 -7.43
C LYS A 54 0.93 11.09 -7.07
N GLN A 55 0.06 11.21 -8.08
CA GLN A 55 -1.38 11.09 -7.90
C GLN A 55 -1.82 9.69 -7.43
N PHE A 56 -1.14 8.64 -7.86
CA PHE A 56 -1.42 7.27 -7.43
C PHE A 56 -1.30 7.11 -5.91
N TRP A 57 -0.26 7.70 -5.32
CA TRP A 57 -0.06 7.69 -3.87
C TRP A 57 -1.09 8.52 -3.12
N LYS A 58 -1.44 9.70 -3.68
CA LYS A 58 -2.50 10.55 -3.12
C LYS A 58 -3.86 9.85 -3.13
N ASP A 59 -4.19 9.15 -4.21
CA ASP A 59 -5.43 8.39 -4.33
C ASP A 59 -5.47 7.22 -3.34
N GLY A 60 -4.34 6.54 -3.12
CA GLY A 60 -4.22 5.48 -2.10
C GLY A 60 -4.49 6.01 -0.68
N ILE A 61 -3.92 7.16 -0.33
CA ILE A 61 -4.15 7.83 0.97
C ILE A 61 -5.59 8.33 1.09
N ARG A 62 -6.18 8.87 0.02
CA ARG A 62 -7.59 9.31 0.03
C ARG A 62 -8.54 8.14 0.26
N LYS A 63 -8.38 7.06 -0.52
CA LYS A 63 -9.21 5.84 -0.38
C LYS A 63 -9.10 5.22 1.00
N LEU A 64 -7.92 5.30 1.59
CA LEU A 64 -7.73 4.93 2.98
C LEU A 64 -8.61 5.78 3.90
N ALA A 65 -8.48 7.11 3.83
CA ALA A 65 -9.27 8.01 4.67
C ALA A 65 -10.78 7.74 4.51
N GLU A 66 -11.23 7.47 3.28
CA GLU A 66 -12.62 7.06 2.99
C GLU A 66 -13.00 5.75 3.69
N ARG A 67 -12.14 4.72 3.68
CA ARG A 67 -12.40 3.45 4.39
C ARG A 67 -12.41 3.61 5.91
N TRP A 68 -11.50 4.41 6.45
CA TRP A 68 -11.48 4.73 7.89
C TRP A 68 -12.77 5.42 8.33
N GLN A 69 -13.32 6.30 7.49
CA GLN A 69 -14.59 6.96 7.76
C GLN A 69 -15.81 6.04 7.61
N GLN A 70 -15.74 5.05 6.71
CA GLN A 70 -16.82 4.07 6.53
C GLN A 70 -16.88 3.04 7.66
N GLY A 71 -15.78 2.82 8.39
CA GLY A 71 -15.70 1.89 9.52
C GLY A 71 -15.87 0.42 9.11
N PRO A 72 -15.51 -0.54 9.98
CA PRO A 72 -15.84 -1.94 9.74
C PRO A 72 -17.35 -2.13 9.95
N CYS A 73 -18.14 -2.03 8.88
CA CYS A 73 -19.58 -2.35 8.75
C CYS A 73 -20.53 -1.85 9.87
N SER A 74 -21.54 -1.08 9.48
CA SER A 74 -22.89 -1.28 10.05
C SER A 74 -23.44 -2.65 9.66
#